data_AF-R9AH03-F1
#
_entry.id   AF-R9AH03-F1
#
_cell.length_a   1.000
_cell.length_b   1.000
_cell.length_c   1.000
_cell.angle_alpha   90.00
_cell.angle_beta   90.00
_cell.angle_gamma   90.00
#
_symmetry.space_group_name_H-M   'P 1'
#
loop_
_entity.id
_entity.type
_entity.pdbx_description
1 polymer ?
#
loop_
_entity_poly.entity_id
_entity_poly.type
_entity_poly.pdbx_seq_one_letter_code
_entity_poly.pdbx_strand_id
1 'polypeptide(L)'
;MLPPPRPSSGYIERVARTQVTQVKKRRQLIVFDLNGTLIATKSRNDKQRPHLAQLQKMLFDHHRGQFDVMVYSSAMRHNVARYVDSAFNATHRQHLKAVYTREDMSMSARDYKNKVQTYKDLELVWHGSEADGSDADAEHPQYSQYNTILVDDSAEKAAFQPWNLLQVSTWDGSSTDSMLVALLGVLDDIRGSNNVSHYLSTYTHVRSVDPHADTATPWFDIPHVYAHWRAKGEALLNVDGVLDSMARLALET
;
A
#
# COMPACT_ATOMS: atom_id res chain seq x y z
N MET A 1 3.69 -0.27 -28.17
CA MET A 1 3.82 -0.34 -26.70
C MET A 1 4.99 -1.25 -26.39
N LEU A 2 5.85 -0.90 -25.44
CA LEU A 2 6.79 -1.85 -24.87
C LEU A 2 5.99 -2.97 -24.15
N PRO A 3 6.47 -4.22 -24.15
CA PRO A 3 5.84 -5.27 -23.36
C PRO A 3 5.86 -4.87 -21.87
N PRO A 4 4.89 -5.34 -21.07
CA PRO A 4 4.96 -5.17 -19.63
C PRO A 4 6.28 -5.72 -19.08
N PRO A 5 6.87 -5.05 -18.08
CA PRO A 5 8.06 -5.57 -17.42
C PRO A 5 7.76 -6.91 -16.76
N ARG A 6 8.82 -7.67 -16.46
CA ARG A 6 8.71 -8.96 -15.81
C ARG A 6 9.49 -8.95 -14.50
N PRO A 7 9.04 -9.72 -13.49
CA PRO A 7 9.79 -9.85 -12.26
C PRO A 7 11.18 -10.45 -12.50
N SER A 8 12.18 -9.95 -11.78
CA SER A 8 13.55 -10.47 -11.86
C SER A 8 13.63 -11.88 -11.26
N SER A 9 14.61 -12.67 -11.70
CA SER A 9 14.86 -14.02 -11.15
C SER A 9 15.16 -13.97 -9.64
N GLY A 10 15.96 -13.00 -9.20
CA GLY A 10 16.27 -12.80 -7.79
C GLY A 10 15.04 -12.44 -6.94
N TYR A 11 14.10 -11.66 -7.50
CA TYR A 11 12.83 -11.37 -6.84
C TYR A 11 11.99 -12.65 -6.64
N ILE A 12 11.83 -13.44 -7.70
CA ILE A 12 11.08 -14.72 -7.68
C ILE A 12 11.70 -15.69 -6.67
N GLU A 13 13.02 -15.83 -6.65
CA GLU A 13 13.71 -16.72 -5.71
C GLU A 13 13.42 -16.32 -4.25
N ARG A 14 13.44 -15.02 -3.95
CA ARG A 14 13.17 -14.49 -2.60
C ARG A 14 11.69 -14.59 -2.20
N VAL A 15 10.77 -14.58 -3.16
CA VAL A 15 9.32 -14.82 -2.91
C VAL A 15 9.09 -16.24 -2.38
N ALA A 16 9.85 -17.23 -2.85
CA ALA A 16 9.70 -18.62 -2.40
C ALA A 16 10.20 -18.88 -0.96
N ARG A 17 10.87 -17.91 -0.33
CA ARG A 17 11.47 -18.09 1.02
C ARG A 17 10.40 -17.93 2.11
N THR A 18 10.08 -19.03 2.80
CA THR A 18 9.08 -19.07 3.89
C THR A 18 9.62 -18.56 5.23
N GLN A 19 10.94 -18.65 5.43
CA GLN A 19 11.61 -18.15 6.62
C GLN A 19 12.69 -17.15 6.20
N VAL A 20 12.55 -15.93 6.69
CA VAL A 20 13.59 -14.91 6.61
C VAL A 20 14.14 -14.75 8.01
N THR A 21 15.43 -15.04 8.21
CA THR A 21 16.10 -14.90 9.50
C THR A 21 16.23 -13.42 9.84
N GLN A 22 15.15 -12.80 10.34
CA GLN A 22 15.20 -11.43 10.85
C GLN A 22 15.42 -11.48 12.36
N VAL A 23 16.59 -11.01 12.79
CA VAL A 23 16.98 -10.90 14.20
C VAL A 23 16.09 -9.87 14.94
N LYS A 24 15.47 -8.92 14.21
CA LYS A 24 14.57 -7.89 14.74
C LYS A 24 13.42 -7.63 13.77
N LYS A 25 12.18 -7.60 14.26
CA LYS A 25 11.00 -7.26 13.45
C LYS A 25 11.13 -5.82 12.92
N ARG A 26 11.30 -5.68 11.60
CA ARG A 26 11.35 -4.37 10.93
C ARG A 26 9.93 -3.81 10.75
N ARG A 27 9.81 -2.48 10.68
CA ARG A 27 8.58 -1.82 10.23
C ARG A 27 8.29 -2.23 8.79
N GLN A 28 7.01 -2.34 8.45
CA GLN A 28 6.58 -2.55 7.06
C GLN A 28 6.37 -1.19 6.38
N LEU A 29 6.64 -1.08 5.09
CA LEU A 29 6.34 0.10 4.29
C LEU A 29 5.07 -0.13 3.50
N ILE A 30 4.12 0.80 3.57
CA ILE A 30 2.99 0.85 2.66
C ILE A 30 3.22 1.96 1.63
N VAL A 31 3.24 1.57 0.35
CA VAL A 31 3.34 2.46 -0.80
C VAL A 31 1.94 2.60 -1.39
N PHE A 32 1.34 3.78 -1.26
CA PHE A 32 -0.01 4.03 -1.76
C PHE A 32 0.01 4.66 -3.16
N ASP A 33 -0.80 4.11 -4.05
CA ASP A 33 -1.42 4.89 -5.12
C ASP A 33 -2.41 5.92 -4.56
N LEU A 34 -2.80 6.92 -5.36
CA LEU A 34 -3.73 7.97 -4.93
C LEU A 34 -5.08 7.89 -5.64
N ASN A 35 -5.13 8.27 -6.91
CA ASN A 35 -6.38 8.42 -7.64
C ASN A 35 -6.95 7.06 -8.06
N GLY A 36 -8.17 6.76 -7.61
CA GLY A 36 -8.79 5.43 -7.71
C GLY A 36 -8.54 4.57 -6.47
N THR A 37 -7.57 4.93 -5.63
CA THR A 37 -7.17 4.15 -4.45
C THR A 37 -7.61 4.82 -3.14
N LEU A 38 -7.05 5.99 -2.81
CA LEU A 38 -7.36 6.76 -1.59
C LEU A 38 -8.27 7.96 -1.86
N ILE A 39 -8.24 8.48 -3.09
CA ILE A 39 -9.03 9.64 -3.51
C ILE A 39 -9.64 9.38 -4.89
N ALA A 40 -10.67 10.14 -5.24
CA ALA A 40 -11.21 10.19 -6.58
C ALA A 40 -11.18 11.64 -7.06
N THR A 41 -10.59 11.85 -8.23
CA THR A 41 -10.41 13.18 -8.79
C THR A 41 -11.43 13.38 -9.91
N LYS A 42 -12.43 14.22 -9.67
CA LYS A 42 -13.34 14.71 -10.74
C LYS A 42 -13.13 16.22 -10.85
N SER A 43 -12.28 16.65 -11.78
CA SER A 43 -11.89 18.06 -11.94
C SER A 43 -11.20 18.62 -10.67
N ARG A 44 -11.56 19.84 -10.25
CA ARG A 44 -11.02 20.54 -9.06
C ARG A 44 -11.56 20.04 -7.71
N ASN A 45 -12.50 19.10 -7.71
CA ASN A 45 -13.14 18.59 -6.48
C ASN A 45 -12.64 17.17 -6.21
N ASP A 46 -11.58 17.06 -5.44
CA ASP A 46 -11.10 15.76 -4.96
C ASP A 46 -11.99 15.28 -3.81
N LYS A 47 -12.38 14.01 -3.88
CA LYS A 47 -13.06 13.34 -2.78
C LYS A 47 -12.10 12.38 -2.12
N GLN A 48 -12.14 12.29 -0.80
CA GLN A 48 -11.47 11.23 -0.05
C GLN A 48 -12.33 9.98 -0.05
N ARG A 49 -11.71 8.81 -0.22
CA ARG A 49 -12.41 7.52 -0.12
C ARG A 49 -12.96 7.36 1.30
N PRO A 50 -14.22 6.89 1.46
CA PRO A 50 -14.78 6.63 2.77
C PRO A 50 -13.83 5.81 3.65
N HIS A 51 -13.79 6.15 4.93
CA HIS A 51 -12.93 5.54 5.95
C HIS A 51 -11.41 5.86 5.84
N LEU A 52 -11.01 6.83 5.02
CA LEU A 52 -9.60 7.24 4.93
C LEU A 52 -9.02 7.74 6.27
N ALA A 53 -9.80 8.50 7.05
CA ALA A 53 -9.35 8.99 8.35
C ALA A 53 -9.02 7.83 9.33
N GLN A 54 -9.83 6.77 9.31
CA GLN A 54 -9.63 5.58 10.12
C GLN A 54 -8.40 4.78 9.66
N LEU A 55 -8.22 4.65 8.34
CA LEU A 55 -6.98 4.09 7.78
C LEU A 55 -5.76 4.86 8.26
N GLN A 56 -5.79 6.19 8.18
CA GLN A 56 -4.69 7.03 8.63
C GLN A 56 -4.39 6.88 10.12
N LYS A 57 -5.41 6.72 10.96
CA LYS A 57 -5.20 6.44 12.38
C LYS A 57 -4.38 5.17 12.57
N MET A 58 -4.72 4.07 11.88
CA MET A 58 -3.92 2.84 11.95
C MET A 58 -2.47 3.05 11.48
N LEU A 59 -2.27 3.85 10.42
CA LEU A 59 -0.96 4.06 9.81
C LEU A 59 -0.03 4.93 10.67
N PHE A 60 -0.56 6.01 11.25
CA PHE A 60 0.24 7.08 11.86
C PHE A 60 0.17 7.12 13.40
N ASP A 61 -0.76 6.41 14.05
CA ASP A 61 -0.84 6.40 15.52
C ASP A 61 0.30 5.55 16.13
N HIS A 62 1.09 6.15 17.03
CA HIS A 62 2.30 5.59 17.61
C HIS A 62 2.07 4.27 18.37
N HIS A 63 0.86 4.05 18.90
CA HIS A 63 0.53 2.83 19.66
C HIS A 63 0.32 1.61 18.76
N ARG A 64 -0.01 1.82 17.48
CA ARG A 64 -0.24 0.75 16.49
C ARG A 64 0.77 0.73 15.36
N GLY A 65 1.42 1.86 15.10
CA GLY A 65 2.21 2.13 13.90
C GLY A 65 3.39 1.18 13.78
N GLN A 66 3.20 0.08 13.04
CA GLN A 66 4.26 -0.75 12.48
C GLN A 66 4.53 -0.40 11.01
N PHE A 67 3.80 0.59 10.49
CA PHE A 67 3.87 1.00 9.10
C PHE A 67 4.61 2.32 8.93
N ASP A 68 5.57 2.32 8.03
CA ASP A 68 6.02 3.53 7.36
C ASP A 68 5.13 3.73 6.11
N VAL A 69 4.93 4.98 5.70
CA VAL A 69 4.01 5.32 4.59
C VAL A 69 4.75 6.10 3.52
N MET A 70 4.53 5.71 2.27
CA MET A 70 5.02 6.39 1.08
C MET A 70 3.87 6.55 0.07
N VAL A 71 3.97 7.56 -0.78
CA VAL A 71 3.10 7.72 -1.95
C VAL A 71 3.89 7.39 -3.21
N TYR A 72 3.29 6.65 -4.13
CA TYR A 72 3.79 6.48 -5.49
C TYR A 72 2.63 6.65 -6.46
N SER A 73 2.55 7.80 -7.14
CA SER A 73 1.44 8.14 -8.03
C SER A 73 1.88 8.15 -9.48
N SER A 74 1.02 7.65 -10.37
CA SER A 74 1.24 7.70 -11.84
C SER A 74 0.95 9.07 -12.46
N ALA A 75 0.52 10.04 -11.64
CA ALA A 75 0.21 11.39 -12.07
C ALA A 75 1.45 12.30 -12.06
N MET A 76 1.40 13.35 -12.89
CA MET A 76 2.42 14.40 -12.94
C MET A 76 2.55 15.12 -11.60
N ARG A 77 3.75 15.57 -11.25
CA ARG A 77 4.10 16.22 -9.98
C ARG A 77 3.17 17.38 -9.60
N HIS A 78 2.78 18.20 -10.58
CA HIS A 78 1.87 19.33 -10.34
C HIS A 78 0.46 18.91 -9.88
N ASN A 79 0.01 17.70 -10.22
CA ASN A 79 -1.25 17.15 -9.73
C ASN A 79 -1.06 16.43 -8.39
N VAL A 80 0.07 15.74 -8.21
CA VAL A 80 0.33 14.93 -7.01
C VAL A 80 0.35 15.78 -5.74
N ALA A 81 0.88 16.99 -5.76
CA ALA A 81 0.85 17.89 -4.60
C ALA A 81 -0.58 18.07 -4.06
N ARG A 82 -1.53 18.39 -4.95
CA ARG A 82 -2.96 18.51 -4.62
C ARG A 82 -3.57 17.20 -4.12
N TYR A 83 -3.20 16.08 -4.74
CA TYR A 83 -3.70 14.75 -4.35
C TYR A 83 -3.22 14.35 -2.95
N VAL A 84 -1.96 14.63 -2.64
CA VAL A 84 -1.38 14.38 -1.31
C VAL A 84 -2.04 15.28 -0.28
N ASP A 85 -2.28 16.55 -0.59
CA ASP A 85 -3.02 17.46 0.31
C ASP A 85 -4.47 17.02 0.54
N SER A 86 -5.11 16.46 -0.49
CA SER A 86 -6.45 15.88 -0.37
C SER A 86 -6.44 14.61 0.47
N ALA A 87 -5.46 13.73 0.30
CA ALA A 87 -5.40 12.47 1.03
C ALA A 87 -4.95 12.67 2.48
N PHE A 88 -3.87 13.41 2.72
CA PHE A 88 -3.16 13.47 4.01
C PHE A 88 -3.17 14.89 4.59
N ASN A 89 -3.42 15.02 5.90
CA ASN A 89 -3.29 16.30 6.60
C ASN A 89 -1.80 16.71 6.77
N ALA A 90 -1.55 17.94 7.20
CA ALA A 90 -0.19 18.49 7.33
C ALA A 90 0.73 17.62 8.21
N THR A 91 0.21 17.10 9.33
CA THR A 91 0.97 16.22 10.24
C THR A 91 1.31 14.89 9.58
N HIS A 92 0.36 14.23 8.92
CA HIS A 92 0.60 12.96 8.22
C HIS A 92 1.61 13.14 7.09
N ARG A 93 1.56 14.26 6.35
CA ARG A 93 2.51 14.56 5.27
C ARG A 93 3.96 14.65 5.75
N GLN A 94 4.20 15.17 6.95
CA GLN A 94 5.54 15.23 7.55
C GLN A 94 6.11 13.83 7.87
N HIS A 95 5.25 12.83 7.99
CA HIS A 95 5.64 11.44 8.30
C HIS A 95 5.72 10.55 7.05
N LEU A 96 5.39 11.06 5.86
CA LEU A 96 5.60 10.32 4.61
C LEU A 96 7.09 10.17 4.33
N LYS A 97 7.53 8.93 4.04
CA LYS A 97 8.94 8.63 3.72
C LYS A 97 9.37 9.23 2.39
N ALA A 98 8.46 9.23 1.42
CA ALA A 98 8.66 9.82 0.11
C ALA A 98 7.33 10.01 -0.60
N VAL A 99 7.36 10.84 -1.65
CA VAL A 99 6.26 11.02 -2.60
C VAL A 99 6.84 10.89 -4.00
N TYR A 100 6.63 9.75 -4.64
CA TYR A 100 6.99 9.53 -6.04
C TYR A 100 5.84 9.90 -6.96
N THR A 101 6.18 10.52 -8.07
CA THR A 101 5.29 11.00 -9.12
C THR A 101 5.64 10.31 -10.44
N ARG A 102 4.94 10.65 -11.53
CA ARG A 102 5.25 10.13 -12.86
C ARG A 102 6.70 10.40 -13.27
N GLU A 103 7.23 11.55 -12.87
CA GLU A 103 8.60 12.00 -13.13
C GLU A 103 9.66 11.08 -12.51
N ASP A 104 9.33 10.40 -11.42
CA ASP A 104 10.25 9.48 -10.73
C ASP A 104 10.17 8.05 -11.30
N MET A 105 9.23 7.79 -12.22
CA MET A 105 9.16 6.52 -12.94
C MET A 105 10.24 6.50 -14.03
N SER A 106 10.97 5.39 -14.15
CA SER A 106 12.02 5.19 -15.16
C SER A 106 11.43 5.07 -16.58
N MET A 107 10.90 6.18 -17.11
CA MET A 107 10.23 6.26 -18.40
C MET A 107 11.13 6.95 -19.44
N SER A 108 11.06 6.49 -20.69
CA SER A 108 11.71 7.21 -21.78
C SER A 108 11.10 8.61 -21.96
N ALA A 109 11.87 9.57 -22.47
CA ALA A 109 11.36 10.92 -22.75
C ALA A 109 10.14 10.92 -23.71
N ARG A 110 10.04 9.90 -24.57
CA ARG A 110 8.91 9.68 -25.47
C ARG A 110 7.67 9.20 -24.71
N ASP A 111 7.83 8.25 -23.81
CA ASP A 111 6.74 7.67 -23.02
C ASP A 111 6.23 8.67 -21.96
N TYR A 112 7.12 9.50 -21.43
CA TYR A 112 6.77 10.56 -20.50
C TYR A 112 5.73 11.53 -21.07
N LYS A 113 5.89 11.93 -22.35
CA LYS A 113 4.99 12.88 -23.03
C LYS A 113 3.67 12.28 -23.52
N ASN A 114 3.55 10.94 -23.55
CA ASN A 114 2.39 10.23 -24.07
C ASN A 114 1.59 9.58 -22.93
N LYS A 115 0.28 9.37 -23.14
CA LYS A 115 -0.56 8.57 -22.23
C LYS A 115 -0.26 7.08 -22.40
N VAL A 116 0.90 6.65 -21.91
CA VAL A 116 1.29 5.24 -21.88
C VAL A 116 0.98 4.61 -20.53
N GLN A 117 0.87 3.28 -20.53
CA GLN A 117 0.83 2.48 -19.30
C GLN A 117 2.08 2.79 -18.46
N THR A 118 1.85 3.06 -17.17
CA THR A 118 2.92 3.26 -16.19
C THR A 118 3.13 2.02 -15.35
N TYR A 119 4.35 1.86 -14.86
CA TYR A 119 4.74 0.78 -13.96
C TYR A 119 5.45 1.37 -12.75
N LYS A 120 5.20 0.81 -11.58
CA LYS A 120 5.81 1.18 -10.31
C LYS A 120 6.89 0.16 -10.00
N ASP A 121 8.15 0.58 -10.15
CA ASP A 121 9.28 -0.26 -9.81
C ASP A 121 9.64 -0.06 -8.34
N LEU A 122 9.43 -1.08 -7.51
CA LEU A 122 9.75 -1.02 -6.10
C LEU A 122 11.25 -1.12 -5.82
N GLU A 123 12.09 -1.50 -6.80
CA GLU A 123 13.55 -1.41 -6.64
C GLU A 123 13.99 0.04 -6.43
N LEU A 124 13.31 1.03 -7.04
CA LEU A 124 13.55 2.46 -6.79
C LEU A 124 13.24 2.86 -5.34
N VAL A 125 12.28 2.18 -4.71
CA VAL A 125 11.91 2.39 -3.30
C VAL A 125 12.93 1.74 -2.37
N TRP A 126 13.45 0.57 -2.74
CA TRP A 126 14.35 -0.21 -1.89
C TRP A 126 15.79 0.28 -1.96
N HIS A 127 16.26 0.69 -3.13
CA HIS A 127 17.63 1.16 -3.33
C HIS A 127 17.75 2.69 -3.32
N GLY A 128 16.62 3.39 -3.28
CA GLY A 128 16.56 4.82 -3.55
C GLY A 128 16.83 5.12 -5.03
N SER A 129 16.49 6.32 -5.49
CA SER A 129 17.12 6.83 -6.70
C SER A 129 18.59 7.07 -6.36
N GLU A 130 19.53 6.33 -6.95
CA GLU A 130 20.97 6.62 -6.85
C GLU A 130 21.27 8.02 -7.42
N ALA A 131 21.04 9.06 -6.62
CA ALA A 131 21.41 10.44 -6.93
C ALA A 131 22.48 10.98 -5.99
N ASP A 132 22.68 10.38 -4.81
CA ASP A 132 23.74 10.75 -3.87
C ASP A 132 24.59 9.52 -3.54
N GLY A 133 25.70 9.38 -4.26
CA GLY A 133 26.64 8.25 -4.17
C GLY A 133 27.40 8.18 -2.85
N SER A 134 26.74 7.73 -1.78
CA SER A 134 27.38 7.35 -0.52
C SER A 134 27.02 5.94 -0.09
N ASP A 135 28.07 5.11 -0.04
CA ASP A 135 28.26 3.87 0.71
C ASP A 135 27.41 2.64 0.33
N ALA A 136 28.00 1.84 -0.57
CA ALA A 136 27.60 0.49 -0.96
C ALA A 136 27.81 -0.60 0.14
N ASP A 137 28.00 -0.22 1.40
CA ASP A 137 28.20 -1.12 2.54
C ASP A 137 27.11 -1.01 3.63
N ALA A 138 26.00 -0.30 3.36
CA ALA A 138 24.89 -0.22 4.31
C ALA A 138 24.11 -1.55 4.36
N GLU A 139 24.17 -2.22 5.52
CA GLU A 139 23.31 -3.34 5.92
C GLU A 139 21.90 -3.20 5.33
N HIS A 140 21.47 -4.20 4.53
CA HIS A 140 20.14 -4.36 3.92
C HIS A 140 19.20 -3.14 3.99
N PRO A 141 18.84 -2.51 2.85
CA PRO A 141 18.00 -1.31 2.85
C PRO A 141 16.78 -1.50 3.76
N GLN A 142 16.40 -0.41 4.45
CA GLN A 142 15.34 -0.40 5.46
C GLN A 142 14.07 -1.14 4.98
N TYR A 143 13.81 -1.08 3.67
CA TYR A 143 12.74 -1.76 2.98
C TYR A 143 13.26 -2.67 1.86
N SER A 144 12.50 -3.74 1.62
CA SER A 144 12.71 -4.72 0.57
C SER A 144 11.38 -5.39 0.23
N GLN A 145 11.38 -6.37 -0.67
CA GLN A 145 10.18 -7.18 -0.95
C GLN A 145 9.59 -7.87 0.29
N TYR A 146 10.38 -8.08 1.34
CA TYR A 146 9.94 -8.80 2.54
C TYR A 146 9.01 -7.97 3.42
N ASN A 147 9.10 -6.64 3.37
CA ASN A 147 8.36 -5.74 4.26
C ASN A 147 7.71 -4.55 3.52
N THR A 148 7.55 -4.61 2.20
CA THR A 148 6.90 -3.53 1.42
C THR A 148 5.59 -3.99 0.83
N ILE A 149 4.51 -3.23 1.02
CA ILE A 149 3.18 -3.47 0.45
C ILE A 149 2.85 -2.30 -0.47
N LEU A 150 2.65 -2.57 -1.76
CA LEU A 150 2.05 -1.63 -2.69
C LEU A 150 0.53 -1.78 -2.62
N VAL A 151 -0.18 -0.69 -2.34
CA VAL A 151 -1.65 -0.64 -2.42
C VAL A 151 -2.01 0.20 -3.63
N ASP A 152 -2.61 -0.46 -4.62
CA ASP A 152 -2.96 0.11 -5.92
C ASP A 152 -4.27 -0.49 -6.42
N ASP A 153 -4.98 0.25 -7.27
CA ASP A 153 -6.21 -0.22 -7.91
C ASP A 153 -5.94 -1.00 -9.21
N SER A 154 -4.75 -0.88 -9.78
CA SER A 154 -4.32 -1.55 -11.03
C SER A 154 -3.22 -2.58 -10.80
N ALA A 155 -3.50 -3.83 -11.19
CA ALA A 155 -2.53 -4.91 -11.14
C ALA A 155 -1.34 -4.68 -12.10
N GLU A 156 -1.61 -4.10 -13.26
CA GLU A 156 -0.63 -3.87 -14.32
C GLU A 156 0.51 -2.97 -13.85
N LYS A 157 0.22 -1.97 -13.00
CA LYS A 157 1.24 -1.06 -12.47
C LYS A 157 2.27 -1.79 -11.61
N ALA A 158 1.94 -2.94 -11.01
CA ALA A 158 2.85 -3.71 -10.16
C ALA A 158 3.69 -4.74 -10.92
N ALA A 159 3.71 -4.72 -12.25
CA ALA A 159 4.30 -5.78 -13.08
C ALA A 159 5.78 -6.13 -12.77
N PHE A 160 6.57 -5.19 -12.24
CA PHE A 160 7.94 -5.48 -11.77
C PHE A 160 7.97 -6.36 -10.51
N GLN A 161 7.06 -6.14 -9.55
CA GLN A 161 6.97 -6.87 -8.27
C GLN A 161 5.51 -7.20 -7.92
N PRO A 162 4.85 -8.10 -8.69
CA PRO A 162 3.41 -8.34 -8.59
C PRO A 162 3.00 -8.91 -7.23
N TRP A 163 3.89 -9.63 -6.55
CA TRP A 163 3.59 -10.19 -5.22
C TRP A 163 3.89 -9.22 -4.08
N ASN A 164 4.16 -7.94 -4.36
CA ASN A 164 4.10 -6.90 -3.34
C ASN A 164 2.81 -6.08 -3.43
N LEU A 165 1.93 -6.37 -4.39
CA LEU A 165 0.65 -5.70 -4.56
C LEU A 165 -0.44 -6.31 -3.67
N LEU A 166 -1.03 -5.48 -2.82
CA LEU A 166 -2.35 -5.70 -2.26
C LEU A 166 -3.35 -4.84 -3.04
N GLN A 167 -3.94 -5.43 -4.08
CA GLN A 167 -4.85 -4.70 -4.97
C GLN A 167 -6.12 -4.30 -4.24
N VAL A 168 -6.67 -3.13 -4.53
CA VAL A 168 -8.01 -2.71 -4.09
C VAL A 168 -8.90 -2.42 -5.28
N SER A 169 -10.22 -2.37 -5.08
CA SER A 169 -11.13 -1.94 -6.14
C SER A 169 -10.90 -0.45 -6.47
N THR A 170 -10.95 -0.11 -7.76
CA THR A 170 -10.97 1.30 -8.20
C THR A 170 -12.18 2.01 -7.61
N TRP A 171 -11.93 3.16 -7.01
CA TRP A 171 -12.96 3.98 -6.40
C TRP A 171 -13.37 5.15 -7.30
N ASP A 172 -14.67 5.30 -7.52
CA ASP A 172 -15.27 6.25 -8.45
C ASP A 172 -15.87 7.50 -7.78
N GLY A 173 -15.76 7.59 -6.45
CA GLY A 173 -16.37 8.65 -5.64
C GLY A 173 -17.63 8.24 -4.88
N SER A 174 -18.02 6.95 -4.90
CA SER A 174 -19.16 6.44 -4.13
C SER A 174 -18.98 6.61 -2.62
N SER A 175 -20.01 7.13 -1.95
CA SER A 175 -20.00 7.37 -0.49
C SER A 175 -20.26 6.13 0.36
N THR A 176 -20.73 5.04 -0.24
CA THR A 176 -21.02 3.77 0.47
C THR A 176 -19.89 2.75 0.33
N ASP A 177 -18.73 3.16 -0.18
CA ASP A 177 -17.56 2.30 -0.30
C ASP A 177 -17.05 1.89 1.08
N SER A 178 -16.65 0.63 1.24
CA SER A 178 -16.07 0.10 2.49
C SER A 178 -14.75 -0.62 2.25
N MET A 179 -14.12 -0.38 1.10
CA MET A 179 -12.91 -1.08 0.71
C MET A 179 -11.75 -0.77 1.67
N LEU A 180 -11.63 0.48 2.13
CA LEU A 180 -10.61 0.84 3.11
C LEU A 180 -10.82 0.14 4.46
N VAL A 181 -12.06 -0.21 4.81
CA VAL A 181 -12.35 -1.01 6.01
C VAL A 181 -11.87 -2.45 5.85
N ALA A 182 -12.16 -3.09 4.71
CA ALA A 182 -11.64 -4.42 4.45
C ALA A 182 -10.11 -4.42 4.32
N LEU A 183 -9.52 -3.38 3.72
CA LEU A 183 -8.07 -3.18 3.66
C LEU A 183 -7.44 -3.16 5.06
N LEU A 184 -8.04 -2.46 6.04
CA LEU A 184 -7.57 -2.48 7.43
C LEU A 184 -7.45 -3.91 7.98
N GLY A 185 -8.46 -4.75 7.72
CA GLY A 185 -8.45 -6.15 8.15
C GLY A 185 -7.28 -6.95 7.57
N VAL A 186 -7.02 -6.79 6.27
CA VAL A 186 -5.88 -7.46 5.60
C VAL A 186 -4.54 -6.90 6.09
N LEU A 187 -4.42 -5.58 6.24
CA LEU A 187 -3.21 -4.93 6.74
C LEU A 187 -2.87 -5.39 8.17
N ASP A 188 -3.87 -5.55 9.02
CA ASP A 188 -3.68 -6.07 10.38
C ASP A 188 -3.28 -7.55 10.41
N ASP A 189 -3.56 -8.32 9.36
CA ASP A 189 -3.07 -9.69 9.20
C ASP A 189 -1.61 -9.72 8.71
N ILE A 190 -1.37 -9.06 7.58
CA ILE A 190 -0.09 -9.12 6.87
C ILE A 190 1.06 -8.46 7.65
N ARG A 191 0.77 -7.56 8.61
CA ARG A 191 1.77 -7.01 9.56
C ARG A 191 2.49 -8.07 10.38
N GLY A 192 1.92 -9.27 10.51
CA GLY A 192 2.54 -10.42 11.15
C GLY A 192 3.56 -11.14 10.26
N SER A 193 3.53 -10.89 8.94
CA SER A 193 4.36 -11.60 7.97
C SER A 193 5.82 -11.13 8.00
N ASN A 194 6.74 -12.10 7.99
CA ASN A 194 8.17 -11.88 7.79
C ASN A 194 8.56 -11.76 6.31
N ASN A 195 7.66 -12.16 5.40
CA ASN A 195 7.84 -12.07 3.96
C ASN A 195 6.50 -11.70 3.31
N VAL A 196 6.27 -10.39 3.15
CA VAL A 196 5.10 -9.84 2.45
C VAL A 196 4.99 -10.42 1.04
N SER A 197 6.09 -10.49 0.30
CA SER A 197 6.07 -11.02 -1.06
C SER A 197 5.62 -12.47 -1.13
N HIS A 198 6.05 -13.30 -0.18
CA HIS A 198 5.57 -14.68 -0.05
C HIS A 198 4.07 -14.72 0.28
N TYR A 199 3.65 -13.98 1.31
CA TYR A 199 2.26 -13.93 1.78
C TYR A 199 1.26 -13.62 0.67
N LEU A 200 1.58 -12.64 -0.19
CA LEU A 200 0.72 -12.26 -1.31
C LEU A 200 0.83 -13.26 -2.47
N SER A 201 2.02 -13.83 -2.73
CA SER A 201 2.19 -14.85 -3.77
C SER A 201 1.41 -16.14 -3.54
N THR A 202 1.22 -16.52 -2.28
CA THR A 202 0.42 -17.68 -1.88
C THR A 202 -1.05 -17.32 -1.66
N TYR A 203 -1.44 -16.06 -1.90
CA TYR A 203 -2.78 -15.54 -1.65
C TYR A 203 -3.25 -15.84 -0.24
N THR A 204 -2.39 -15.70 0.77
CA THR A 204 -2.72 -16.07 2.16
C THR A 204 -3.96 -15.34 2.67
N HIS A 205 -4.14 -14.06 2.32
CA HIS A 205 -5.34 -13.29 2.63
C HIS A 205 -6.63 -13.86 1.99
N VAL A 206 -6.53 -14.62 0.91
CA VAL A 206 -7.69 -15.30 0.30
C VAL A 206 -7.84 -16.69 0.89
N ARG A 207 -6.77 -17.50 0.83
CA ARG A 207 -6.78 -18.93 1.16
C ARG A 207 -6.96 -19.24 2.65
N SER A 208 -6.66 -18.29 3.53
CA SER A 208 -6.97 -18.42 4.96
C SER A 208 -8.48 -18.35 5.25
N VAL A 209 -9.26 -17.75 4.34
CA VAL A 209 -10.72 -17.64 4.44
C VAL A 209 -11.41 -18.70 3.58
N ASP A 210 -10.94 -18.89 2.34
CA ASP A 210 -11.40 -19.92 1.41
C ASP A 210 -10.22 -20.62 0.74
N PRO A 211 -9.84 -21.82 1.23
CA PRO A 211 -8.74 -22.60 0.67
C PRO A 211 -8.90 -22.96 -0.81
N HIS A 212 -10.13 -22.95 -1.33
CA HIS A 212 -10.48 -23.37 -2.69
C HIS A 212 -10.82 -22.21 -3.63
N ALA A 213 -10.72 -20.97 -3.15
CA ALA A 213 -10.98 -19.77 -3.95
C ALA A 213 -10.14 -19.72 -5.23
N ASP A 214 -10.76 -19.27 -6.32
CA ASP A 214 -10.07 -18.93 -7.55
C ASP A 214 -9.26 -17.64 -7.35
N THR A 215 -7.94 -17.79 -7.27
CA THR A 215 -7.01 -16.68 -7.05
C THR A 215 -6.77 -15.82 -8.30
N ALA A 216 -7.39 -16.14 -9.43
CA ALA A 216 -7.48 -15.23 -10.58
C ALA A 216 -8.55 -14.15 -10.38
N THR A 217 -9.54 -14.39 -9.51
CA THR A 217 -10.55 -13.40 -9.12
C THR A 217 -9.98 -12.49 -8.02
N PRO A 218 -10.07 -11.15 -8.15
CA PRO A 218 -9.64 -10.25 -7.08
C PRO A 218 -10.33 -10.57 -5.74
N TRP A 219 -9.58 -10.50 -4.64
CA TRP A 219 -10.07 -10.91 -3.32
C TRP A 219 -11.32 -10.14 -2.85
N PHE A 220 -11.48 -8.89 -3.32
CA PHE A 220 -12.65 -8.07 -3.02
C PHE A 220 -13.88 -8.41 -3.87
N ASP A 221 -13.72 -9.18 -4.95
CA ASP A 221 -14.82 -9.69 -5.78
C ASP A 221 -15.32 -11.08 -5.31
N ILE A 222 -14.64 -11.70 -4.33
CA ILE A 222 -15.07 -12.94 -3.69
C ILE A 222 -15.88 -12.58 -2.43
N PRO A 223 -17.23 -12.68 -2.43
CA PRO A 223 -18.07 -11.99 -1.44
C PRO A 223 -17.79 -12.36 0.01
N HIS A 224 -17.54 -13.64 0.30
CA HIS A 224 -17.28 -14.09 1.68
C HIS A 224 -15.85 -13.77 2.15
N VAL A 225 -14.87 -13.72 1.24
CA VAL A 225 -13.50 -13.24 1.54
C VAL A 225 -13.53 -11.74 1.85
N TYR A 226 -14.19 -10.95 1.00
CA TYR A 226 -14.37 -9.53 1.24
C TYR A 226 -15.11 -9.25 2.56
N ALA A 227 -16.21 -9.97 2.82
CA ALA A 227 -16.99 -9.83 4.04
C ALA A 227 -16.18 -10.19 5.30
N HIS A 228 -15.33 -11.23 5.24
CA HIS A 228 -14.43 -11.60 6.32
C HIS A 228 -13.48 -10.44 6.68
N TRP A 229 -12.77 -9.91 5.69
CA TRP A 229 -11.81 -8.82 5.93
C TRP A 229 -12.47 -7.52 6.34
N ARG A 230 -13.64 -7.22 5.78
CA ARG A 230 -14.46 -6.09 6.22
C ARG A 230 -14.85 -6.23 7.69
N ALA A 231 -15.35 -7.39 8.12
CA ALA A 231 -15.73 -7.63 9.51
C ALA A 231 -14.53 -7.52 10.46
N LYS A 232 -13.35 -8.02 10.06
CA LYS A 232 -12.10 -7.84 10.82
C LYS A 232 -11.73 -6.35 10.93
N GLY A 233 -11.86 -5.61 9.83
CA GLY A 233 -11.67 -4.16 9.80
C GLY A 233 -12.62 -3.40 10.74
N GLU A 234 -13.92 -3.70 10.68
CA GLU A 234 -14.94 -3.11 11.56
C GLU A 234 -14.64 -3.38 13.04
N ALA A 235 -14.19 -4.59 13.38
CA ALA A 235 -13.78 -4.93 14.74
C ALA A 235 -12.61 -4.06 15.23
N LEU A 236 -11.62 -3.79 14.37
CA LEU A 236 -10.49 -2.91 14.71
C LEU A 236 -10.96 -1.47 14.99
N LEU A 237 -11.89 -0.96 14.18
CA LEU A 237 -12.46 0.38 14.38
C LEU A 237 -13.22 0.49 15.70
N ASN A 238 -13.98 -0.54 16.08
CA ASN A 238 -14.73 -0.56 17.32
C ASN A 238 -13.80 -0.57 18.54
N VAL A 239 -12.73 -1.37 18.51
CA VAL A 239 -11.72 -1.39 19.59
C VAL A 239 -11.07 -0.02 19.75
N ASP A 240 -10.74 0.65 18.64
CA ASP A 240 -10.17 2.00 18.68
C ASP A 240 -11.14 3.04 19.26
N GLY A 241 -12.42 2.94 18.94
CA GLY A 241 -13.44 3.82 19.53
C GLY A 241 -13.53 3.67 21.05
N VAL A 242 -13.46 2.43 21.56
CA VAL A 242 -13.49 2.15 23.01
C VAL A 242 -12.25 2.71 23.70
N LEU A 243 -11.06 2.50 23.14
CA LEU A 243 -9.81 3.01 23.71
C LEU A 243 -9.78 4.54 23.75
N ASP A 244 -10.28 5.21 22.70
CA ASP A 244 -10.39 6.67 22.66
C ASP A 244 -11.35 7.19 23.75
N SER A 245 -12.49 6.52 23.95
CA SER A 245 -13.44 6.89 25.02
C SER A 245 -12.82 6.73 26.41
N MET A 246 -12.09 5.64 26.65
CA MET A 246 -11.40 5.40 27.93
C MET A 246 -10.30 6.43 28.18
N ALA A 247 -9.49 6.76 27.17
CA ALA A 247 -8.42 7.75 27.30
C ALA A 247 -8.98 9.15 27.63
N ARG A 248 -10.11 9.54 27.03
CA ARG A 248 -10.78 10.82 27.36
C ARG A 248 -11.27 10.85 28.80
N LEU A 249 -11.94 9.79 29.26
CA LEU A 249 -12.41 9.68 30.64
C LEU A 249 -11.26 9.78 31.66
N ALA A 250 -10.12 9.17 31.38
CA ALA A 250 -8.95 9.21 32.26
C ALA A 250 -8.24 10.59 32.32
N LEU A 251 -8.49 11.47 31.35
CA LEU A 251 -7.97 12.84 31.33
C LEU A 251 -8.91 13.85 32.01
N GLU A 252 -10.15 13.45 32.27
CA GLU A 252 -11.18 14.27 32.94
C GLU A 252 -11.29 14.00 34.45
N THR A 253 -10.54 13.02 34.97
CA THR A 253 -10.44 12.65 36.40
C THR A 253 -9.10 13.02 36.99
#